data_AF-A0A8B9KSF3-F1
#
_entry.id   AF-A0A8B9KSF3-F1
#
_cell.length_a   1.000
_cell.length_b   1.000
_cell.length_c   1.000
_cell.angle_alpha   90.00
_cell.angle_beta   90.00
_cell.angle_gamma   90.00
#
_symmetry.space_group_name_H-M   'P 1'
#
loop_
_entity.id
_entity.type
_entity.pdbx_description
1 polymer ?
#
loop_
_entity_poly.entity_id
_entity_poly.type
_entity_poly.pdbx_seq_one_letter_code
_entity_poly.pdbx_strand_id
1 'polypeptide(L)'
;ETGDTGEHRSHFLKQQAYLASKQLKAGEDPYREHAFNLQESDRLGSERAIRDTRHYRCASMTFDPDLPSTSIIITFHNEARSTLLRTIKSVLLRSPPHLIQEIILVDDFSSDPEDCQLLSQIPKVRCLRNDRREGLIRSRVRGASAASASILTFLDSHCEVNTDWLQPMIQRVKEDHTRVVSPIIDVISLDNFAYLAASADLRGGFDWSLHFKWEQIPIEQKMARNDPTQPIRTPVIAGGIFVMDKSWFNHLGQYDTHMDIWGGENFELSFRVWMCGGSLEILPCSRVGHVFRKRHPYDFPEGNALTYIKNTRRAAEVWMDEYKQYYYAARPSAQGKAFGSYLIMKSSHSVLCFYPSHLICSSFCSIADRLALRRKLNCNSFRWYLENVYPELR
;
A
#
# COMPACT_ATOMS: atom_id res chain seq x y z
N GLU A 1 41.55 -3.26 -17.00
CA GLU A 1 40.34 -2.93 -16.23
C GLU A 1 40.20 -1.41 -16.16
N THR A 2 39.52 -0.79 -17.12
CA THR A 2 39.35 0.68 -17.18
C THR A 2 37.96 1.10 -17.69
N GLY A 3 36.99 0.19 -17.75
CA GLY A 3 35.64 0.46 -18.27
C GLY A 3 34.63 1.03 -17.26
N ASP A 4 34.89 0.88 -15.96
CA ASP A 4 33.88 1.09 -14.90
C ASP A 4 33.72 2.56 -14.46
N THR A 5 34.72 3.41 -14.68
CA THR A 5 34.72 4.80 -14.18
C THR A 5 33.89 5.76 -15.04
N GLY A 6 33.69 5.44 -16.33
CA GLY A 6 32.94 6.29 -17.27
C GLY A 6 31.42 6.15 -17.12
N GLU A 7 30.93 4.93 -16.92
CA GLU A 7 29.50 4.63 -16.82
C GLU A 7 28.92 5.09 -15.47
N HIS A 8 29.64 4.83 -14.38
CA HIS A 8 29.31 5.37 -13.06
C HIS A 8 29.27 6.91 -13.05
N ARG A 9 30.22 7.57 -13.70
CA ARG A 9 30.25 9.04 -13.81
C ARG A 9 29.08 9.58 -14.64
N SER A 10 28.70 8.89 -15.71
CA SER A 10 27.53 9.23 -16.55
C SER A 10 26.22 9.12 -15.77
N HIS A 11 26.01 8.01 -15.04
CA HIS A 11 24.82 7.83 -14.20
C HIS A 11 24.73 8.89 -13.10
N PHE A 12 25.86 9.22 -12.46
CA PHE A 12 25.92 10.26 -11.43
C PHE A 12 25.51 11.64 -11.98
N LEU A 13 26.01 12.04 -13.15
CA LEU A 13 25.67 13.32 -13.78
C LEU A 13 24.18 13.39 -14.16
N LYS A 14 23.61 12.32 -14.71
CA LYS A 14 22.17 12.25 -15.02
C LYS A 14 21.30 12.38 -13.78
N GLN A 15 21.71 11.74 -12.68
CA GLN A 15 21.02 11.87 -11.41
C GLN A 15 21.08 13.29 -10.86
N GLN A 16 22.24 13.95 -10.91
CA GLN A 16 22.35 15.35 -10.49
C GLN A 16 21.45 16.26 -11.32
N ALA A 17 21.40 16.05 -12.65
CA ALA A 17 20.50 16.78 -13.53
C ALA A 17 19.02 16.53 -13.19
N TYR A 18 18.63 15.28 -12.90
CA TYR A 18 17.27 14.92 -12.50
C TYR A 18 16.84 15.66 -11.23
N LEU A 19 17.69 15.73 -10.21
CA LEU A 19 17.39 16.44 -8.97
C LEU A 19 17.43 17.97 -9.13
N ALA A 20 18.40 18.48 -9.90
CA ALA A 20 18.60 19.92 -10.06
C ALA A 20 17.44 20.62 -10.77
N SER A 21 16.68 19.92 -11.62
CA SER A 21 15.61 20.55 -12.39
C SER A 21 14.33 20.83 -11.58
N LYS A 22 14.22 20.35 -10.33
CA LYS A 22 13.07 20.58 -9.44
C LYS A 22 13.48 20.88 -8.00
N GLN A 23 14.46 21.76 -7.83
CA GLN A 23 14.85 22.22 -6.50
C GLN A 23 13.88 23.29 -5.98
N LEU A 24 13.69 23.29 -4.67
CA LEU A 24 13.01 24.35 -3.95
C LEU A 24 13.69 25.71 -4.21
N LYS A 25 12.93 26.73 -4.60
CA LYS A 25 13.50 28.06 -4.82
C LYS A 25 13.73 28.77 -3.49
N ALA A 26 14.72 29.66 -3.45
CA ALA A 26 15.03 30.44 -2.26
C ALA A 26 13.79 31.22 -1.79
N GLY A 27 13.41 31.04 -0.52
CA GLY A 27 12.27 31.71 0.10
C GLY A 27 10.92 31.00 -0.03
N GLU A 28 10.84 29.88 -0.75
CA GLU A 28 9.62 29.05 -0.79
C GLU A 28 9.48 28.17 0.47
N ASP A 29 8.23 27.90 0.86
CA ASP A 29 7.93 26.98 1.97
C ASP A 29 8.26 25.53 1.57
N PRO A 30 9.24 24.87 2.22
CA PRO A 30 9.67 23.52 1.87
C PRO A 30 8.58 22.46 2.06
N TYR A 31 7.51 22.75 2.83
CA TYR A 31 6.43 21.79 3.08
C TYR A 31 5.26 21.92 2.11
N ARG A 32 5.19 23.02 1.33
CA ARG A 32 4.00 23.41 0.57
C ARG A 32 3.52 22.32 -0.40
N GLU A 33 4.43 21.78 -1.19
CA GLU A 33 4.09 20.90 -2.32
C GLU A 33 3.99 19.44 -1.94
N HIS A 34 4.76 18.97 -0.95
CA HIS A 34 4.84 17.55 -0.65
C HIS A 34 4.43 17.18 0.78
N ALA A 35 4.10 18.15 1.62
CA ALA A 35 3.71 17.97 3.04
C ALA A 35 4.79 17.31 3.92
N PHE A 36 6.05 17.43 3.52
CA PHE A 36 7.27 17.15 4.27
C PHE A 36 8.34 18.15 3.83
N ASN A 37 9.44 18.26 4.56
CA ASN A 37 10.53 19.20 4.29
C ASN A 37 11.32 18.82 3.03
N LEU A 38 10.97 19.39 1.88
CA LEU A 38 11.66 19.12 0.60
C LEU A 38 13.15 19.49 0.67
N GLN A 39 13.50 20.58 1.34
CA GLN A 39 14.88 21.04 1.43
C GLN A 39 15.78 20.01 2.12
N GLU A 40 15.32 19.41 3.22
CA GLU A 40 16.07 18.34 3.88
C GLU A 40 16.12 17.06 3.03
N SER A 41 15.04 16.74 2.32
CA SER A 41 15.02 15.61 1.38
C SER A 41 16.06 15.74 0.26
N ASP A 42 16.17 16.93 -0.33
CA ASP A 42 17.06 17.23 -1.46
C ASP A 42 18.53 17.31 -1.04
N ARG A 43 18.79 17.75 0.21
CA ARG A 43 20.14 17.77 0.79
C ARG A 43 20.72 16.36 0.95
N LEU A 44 19.85 15.36 1.12
CA LEU A 44 20.25 13.98 1.31
C LEU A 44 20.55 13.30 -0.02
N GLY A 45 21.67 12.57 -0.08
CA GLY A 45 21.95 11.69 -1.22
C GLY A 45 20.87 10.61 -1.41
N SER A 46 20.68 10.17 -2.65
CA SER A 46 19.73 9.08 -2.95
C SER A 46 20.18 7.71 -2.40
N GLU A 47 21.47 7.58 -2.08
CA GLU A 47 22.12 6.34 -1.61
C GLU A 47 22.56 6.47 -0.15
N ARG A 48 21.93 7.38 0.62
CA ARG A 48 22.32 7.65 2.01
C ARG A 48 22.31 6.37 2.85
N ALA A 49 23.26 6.27 3.76
CA ALA A 49 23.25 5.21 4.78
C ALA A 49 22.11 5.45 5.77
N ILE A 50 21.48 4.37 6.22
CA ILE A 50 20.48 4.36 7.29
C ILE A 50 20.89 3.32 8.33
N ARG A 51 20.42 3.48 9.56
CA ARG A 51 20.69 2.54 10.65
C ARG A 51 19.94 1.22 10.42
N ASP A 52 20.58 0.08 10.68
CA ASP A 52 19.88 -1.19 10.82
C ASP A 52 19.02 -1.18 12.11
N THR A 53 17.71 -1.22 11.93
CA THR A 53 16.69 -1.17 12.99
C THR A 53 16.13 -2.54 13.34
N ARG A 54 16.65 -3.61 12.72
CA ARG A 54 16.21 -4.98 12.99
C ARG A 54 16.63 -5.42 14.39
N HIS A 55 15.92 -6.41 14.92
CA HIS A 55 16.36 -7.10 16.13
C HIS A 55 17.62 -7.92 15.82
N TYR A 56 18.56 -8.04 16.77
CA TYR A 56 19.86 -8.70 16.53
C TYR A 56 19.73 -10.16 16.03
N ARG A 57 18.66 -10.87 16.44
CA ARG A 57 18.35 -12.23 15.96
C ARG A 57 18.01 -12.32 14.47
N CYS A 58 17.53 -11.22 13.87
CA CYS A 58 17.19 -11.19 12.43
C CYS A 58 18.42 -11.41 11.55
N ALA A 59 19.62 -10.98 11.99
CA ALA A 59 20.86 -11.16 11.25
C ALA A 59 21.30 -12.63 11.17
N SER A 60 20.77 -13.50 12.05
CA SER A 60 21.05 -14.94 12.05
C SER A 60 20.00 -15.75 11.29
N MET A 61 18.99 -15.11 10.69
CA MET A 61 18.00 -15.81 9.88
C MET A 61 18.62 -16.29 8.58
N THR A 62 18.28 -17.52 8.20
CA THR A 62 18.62 -18.10 6.91
C THR A 62 17.35 -18.21 6.06
N PHE A 63 17.46 -17.92 4.78
CA PHE A 63 16.36 -18.04 3.82
C PHE A 63 16.69 -19.10 2.78
N ASP A 64 15.66 -19.58 2.09
CA ASP A 64 15.87 -20.51 0.97
C ASP A 64 16.80 -19.88 -0.09
N PRO A 65 17.73 -20.63 -0.67
CA PRO A 65 18.62 -20.10 -1.71
C PRO A 65 17.88 -19.83 -3.04
N ASP A 66 16.74 -20.50 -3.25
CA ASP A 66 15.91 -20.39 -4.44
C ASP A 66 14.58 -19.68 -4.11
N LEU A 67 14.67 -18.41 -3.74
CA LEU A 67 13.50 -17.55 -3.56
C LEU A 67 13.03 -17.02 -4.92
N PRO A 68 11.72 -17.00 -5.20
CA PRO A 68 11.20 -16.44 -6.44
C PRO A 68 11.47 -14.93 -6.52
N SER A 69 11.68 -14.43 -7.74
CA SER A 69 11.81 -12.99 -7.96
C SER A 69 10.47 -12.27 -7.79
N THR A 70 10.53 -10.96 -7.54
CA THR A 70 9.37 -10.08 -7.39
C THR A 70 9.41 -8.91 -8.37
N SER A 71 8.23 -8.48 -8.81
CA SER A 71 8.01 -7.20 -9.47
C SER A 71 7.62 -6.18 -8.40
N ILE A 72 8.47 -5.16 -8.23
CA ILE A 72 8.25 -4.06 -7.29
C ILE A 72 7.35 -3.04 -7.99
N ILE A 73 6.22 -2.65 -7.40
CA ILE A 73 5.26 -1.71 -7.95
C ILE A 73 5.23 -0.47 -7.06
N ILE A 74 5.64 0.66 -7.63
CA ILE A 74 5.63 1.97 -6.96
C ILE A 74 4.71 2.89 -7.74
N THR A 75 3.58 3.23 -7.15
CA THR A 75 2.64 4.21 -7.71
C THR A 75 2.95 5.59 -7.15
N PHE A 76 2.88 6.64 -7.96
CA PHE A 76 3.11 8.00 -7.47
C PHE A 76 2.30 9.04 -8.25
N HIS A 77 2.05 10.18 -7.61
CA HIS A 77 1.45 11.36 -8.21
C HIS A 77 2.14 12.60 -7.62
N ASN A 78 2.84 13.38 -8.45
CA ASN A 78 3.57 14.58 -8.03
C ASN A 78 4.49 14.36 -6.80
N GLU A 79 5.23 13.25 -6.78
CA GLU A 79 6.20 12.98 -5.73
C GLU A 79 7.46 13.84 -5.89
N ALA A 80 8.13 14.17 -4.78
CA ALA A 80 9.43 14.82 -4.88
C ALA A 80 10.45 13.90 -5.56
N ARG A 81 11.22 14.47 -6.50
CA ARG A 81 12.24 13.71 -7.24
C ARG A 81 13.27 13.05 -6.31
N SER A 82 13.66 13.72 -5.22
CA SER A 82 14.61 13.18 -4.24
C SER A 82 14.08 11.95 -3.49
N THR A 83 12.82 11.96 -3.05
CA THR A 83 12.19 10.82 -2.36
C THR A 83 11.90 9.65 -3.30
N LEU A 84 11.39 9.93 -4.50
CA LEU A 84 11.12 8.90 -5.51
C LEU A 84 12.40 8.17 -5.92
N LEU A 85 13.45 8.92 -6.27
CA LEU A 85 14.74 8.34 -6.63
C LEU A 85 15.36 7.55 -5.46
N ARG A 86 15.29 8.08 -4.24
CA ARG A 86 15.82 7.41 -3.05
C ARG A 86 15.07 6.11 -2.73
N THR A 87 13.76 6.05 -2.99
CA THR A 87 12.98 4.81 -2.89
C THR A 87 13.54 3.74 -3.83
N ILE A 88 13.69 4.07 -5.12
CA ILE A 88 14.22 3.16 -6.15
C ILE A 88 15.64 2.72 -5.81
N LYS A 89 16.51 3.66 -5.45
CA LYS A 89 17.90 3.39 -5.10
C LYS A 89 18.01 2.50 -3.86
N SER A 90 17.18 2.74 -2.84
CA SER A 90 17.17 1.88 -1.65
C SER A 90 16.82 0.43 -2.00
N VAL A 91 15.82 0.21 -2.88
CA VAL A 91 15.45 -1.13 -3.35
C VAL A 91 16.60 -1.79 -4.10
N LEU A 92 17.23 -1.10 -5.04
CA LEU A 92 18.31 -1.65 -5.86
C LEU A 92 19.57 -1.96 -5.03
N LEU A 93 19.89 -1.14 -4.03
CA LEU A 93 21.10 -1.29 -3.21
C LEU A 93 20.95 -2.34 -2.10
N ARG A 94 19.75 -2.53 -1.56
CA ARG A 94 19.51 -3.35 -0.34
C ARG A 94 18.68 -4.60 -0.60
N SER A 95 18.50 -4.97 -1.87
CA SER A 95 17.85 -6.22 -2.25
C SER A 95 18.81 -7.07 -3.08
N PRO A 96 18.85 -8.40 -2.88
CA PRO A 96 19.62 -9.28 -3.75
C PRO A 96 19.21 -9.10 -5.22
N PRO A 97 20.16 -8.86 -6.15
CA PRO A 97 19.82 -8.52 -7.53
C PRO A 97 18.93 -9.55 -8.23
N HIS A 98 19.11 -10.84 -7.97
CA HIS A 98 18.32 -11.91 -8.58
C HIS A 98 16.85 -11.92 -8.13
N LEU A 99 16.53 -11.36 -6.95
CA LEU A 99 15.15 -11.27 -6.46
C LEU A 99 14.37 -10.11 -7.08
N ILE A 100 15.05 -9.11 -7.64
CA ILE A 100 14.38 -7.99 -8.31
C ILE A 100 14.21 -8.33 -9.78
N GLN A 101 13.01 -8.74 -10.18
CA GLN A 101 12.67 -8.95 -11.58
C GLN A 101 12.66 -7.61 -12.32
N GLU A 102 11.93 -6.65 -11.75
CA GLU A 102 11.70 -5.32 -12.31
C GLU A 102 11.12 -4.37 -11.24
N ILE A 103 11.26 -3.07 -11.46
CA ILE A 103 10.63 -2.01 -10.71
C ILE A 103 9.70 -1.26 -11.66
N ILE A 104 8.39 -1.39 -11.45
CA ILE A 104 7.34 -0.74 -12.23
C ILE A 104 6.92 0.53 -11.51
N LEU A 105 7.33 1.67 -12.06
CA LEU A 105 6.84 2.97 -11.66
C LEU A 105 5.53 3.24 -12.38
N VAL A 106 4.44 3.43 -11.63
CA VAL A 106 3.16 3.83 -12.19
C VAL A 106 2.91 5.29 -11.86
N ASP A 107 3.13 6.15 -12.85
CA ASP A 107 2.88 7.58 -12.77
C ASP A 107 1.39 7.86 -12.96
N ASP A 108 0.72 8.19 -11.86
CA ASP A 108 -0.70 8.49 -11.82
C ASP A 108 -0.99 9.94 -12.23
N PHE A 109 -0.63 10.26 -13.47
CA PHE A 109 -0.89 11.57 -14.08
C PHE A 109 -0.25 12.73 -13.33
N SER A 110 1.04 12.61 -13.00
CA SER A 110 1.84 13.73 -12.47
C SER A 110 1.89 14.88 -13.48
N SER A 111 2.00 16.11 -12.98
CA SER A 111 2.07 17.33 -13.81
C SER A 111 3.27 17.33 -14.75
N ASP A 112 4.36 16.68 -14.35
CA ASP A 112 5.57 16.52 -15.14
C ASP A 112 5.80 15.04 -15.50
N PRO A 113 5.66 14.65 -16.77
CA PRO A 113 5.96 13.29 -17.23
C PRO A 113 7.43 12.87 -17.06
N GLU A 114 8.36 13.83 -16.99
CA GLU A 114 9.79 13.52 -16.87
C GLU A 114 10.16 12.92 -15.52
N ASP A 115 9.33 13.13 -14.48
CA ASP A 115 9.52 12.52 -13.15
C ASP A 115 9.64 11.00 -13.24
N CYS A 116 8.89 10.38 -14.17
CA CYS A 116 8.91 8.96 -14.45
C CYS A 116 9.88 8.58 -15.59
N GLN A 117 9.82 9.32 -16.71
CA GLN A 117 10.53 8.96 -17.94
C GLN A 117 12.05 8.95 -17.75
N LEU A 118 12.60 9.94 -17.03
CA LEU A 118 14.04 10.01 -16.80
C LEU A 118 14.54 8.86 -15.91
N LEU A 119 13.71 8.35 -15.02
CA LEU A 119 14.04 7.21 -14.14
C LEU A 119 14.02 5.86 -14.87
N SER A 120 13.35 5.75 -16.02
CA SER A 120 13.34 4.53 -16.84
C SER A 120 14.72 4.16 -17.42
N GLN A 121 15.69 5.07 -17.36
CA GLN A 121 17.07 4.81 -17.76
C GLN A 121 17.83 3.98 -16.71
N ILE A 122 17.30 3.87 -15.48
CA ILE A 122 17.90 3.06 -14.42
C ILE A 122 17.62 1.58 -14.74
N PRO A 123 18.62 0.68 -14.65
CA PRO A 123 18.42 -0.75 -14.88
C PRO A 123 17.25 -1.32 -14.06
N LYS A 124 16.45 -2.17 -14.70
CA LYS A 124 15.22 -2.79 -14.16
C LYS A 124 14.04 -1.86 -13.92
N VAL A 125 14.17 -0.54 -14.12
CA VAL A 125 13.08 0.41 -13.92
C VAL A 125 12.26 0.57 -15.20
N ARG A 126 10.95 0.41 -15.09
CA ARG A 126 9.97 0.63 -16.16
C ARG A 126 8.98 1.69 -15.74
N CYS A 127 8.70 2.64 -16.63
CA CYS A 127 7.71 3.68 -16.40
C CYS A 127 6.38 3.33 -17.11
N LEU A 128 5.28 3.38 -16.37
CA LEU A 128 3.90 3.28 -16.88
C LEU A 128 3.14 4.54 -16.47
N ARG A 129 2.80 5.40 -17.43
CA ARG A 129 2.07 6.65 -17.14
C ARG A 129 0.57 6.49 -17.45
N ASN A 130 -0.28 6.91 -16.52
CA ASN A 130 -1.73 7.05 -16.73
C ASN A 130 -2.03 8.31 -17.55
N ASP A 131 -2.98 8.20 -18.49
CA ASP A 131 -3.38 9.32 -19.35
C ASP A 131 -4.31 10.33 -18.64
N ARG A 132 -4.81 9.95 -17.46
CA ARG A 132 -5.60 10.76 -16.55
C ARG A 132 -5.37 10.29 -15.12
N ARG A 133 -5.78 11.10 -14.15
CA ARG A 133 -5.64 10.75 -12.73
C ARG A 133 -6.62 9.65 -12.33
N GLU A 134 -6.10 8.46 -12.08
CA GLU A 134 -6.86 7.25 -11.76
C GLU A 134 -6.84 6.92 -10.26
N GLY A 135 -5.86 7.42 -9.51
CA GLY A 135 -5.70 7.12 -8.09
C GLY A 135 -4.83 5.89 -7.82
N LEU A 136 -4.49 5.72 -6.54
CA LEU A 136 -3.64 4.64 -6.02
C LEU A 136 -4.16 3.26 -6.43
N ILE A 137 -5.46 3.02 -6.23
CA ILE A 137 -6.07 1.70 -6.39
C ILE A 137 -5.93 1.19 -7.83
N ARG A 138 -6.40 1.99 -8.80
CA ARG A 138 -6.35 1.64 -10.23
C ARG A 138 -4.91 1.59 -10.76
N SER A 139 -4.04 2.46 -10.25
CA SER A 139 -2.61 2.46 -10.59
C SER A 139 -1.90 1.19 -10.13
N ARG A 140 -2.19 0.70 -8.90
CA ARG A 140 -1.64 -0.56 -8.41
C ARG A 140 -2.13 -1.76 -9.22
N VAL A 141 -3.42 -1.79 -9.59
CA VAL A 141 -3.98 -2.82 -10.47
C VAL A 141 -3.29 -2.82 -11.85
N ARG A 142 -3.05 -1.64 -12.43
CA ARG A 142 -2.30 -1.52 -13.69
C ARG A 142 -0.88 -2.04 -13.56
N GLY A 143 -0.17 -1.66 -12.50
CA GLY A 143 1.18 -2.16 -12.20
C GLY A 143 1.22 -3.69 -12.02
N ALA A 144 0.28 -4.25 -11.27
CA ALA A 144 0.14 -5.69 -11.04
C ALA A 144 -0.17 -6.46 -12.32
N SER A 145 -0.97 -5.88 -13.21
CA SER A 145 -1.30 -6.48 -14.52
C SER A 145 -0.09 -6.51 -15.44
N ALA A 146 0.76 -5.48 -15.39
CA ALA A 146 1.98 -5.37 -16.20
C ALA A 146 3.20 -6.13 -15.63
N ALA A 147 3.15 -6.53 -14.36
CA ALA A 147 4.20 -7.29 -13.68
C ALA A 147 4.44 -8.64 -14.35
N SER A 148 5.70 -9.05 -14.48
CA SER A 148 6.10 -10.34 -15.05
C SER A 148 6.44 -11.40 -14.00
N ALA A 149 6.79 -11.00 -12.77
CA ALA A 149 7.12 -11.93 -11.70
C ALA A 149 5.89 -12.62 -11.10
N SER A 150 6.11 -13.73 -10.40
CA SER A 150 5.08 -14.43 -9.63
C SER A 150 4.75 -13.74 -8.30
N ILE A 151 5.68 -12.98 -7.74
CA ILE A 151 5.48 -12.24 -6.49
C ILE A 151 5.34 -10.74 -6.78
N LEU A 152 4.32 -10.11 -6.20
CA LEU A 152 4.11 -8.67 -6.25
C LEU A 152 4.57 -8.02 -4.94
N THR A 153 5.33 -6.94 -5.03
CA THR A 153 5.73 -6.13 -3.88
C THR A 153 5.29 -4.69 -4.12
N PHE A 154 4.42 -4.16 -3.26
CA PHE A 154 3.96 -2.78 -3.34
C PHE A 154 4.73 -1.91 -2.37
N LEU A 155 5.16 -0.74 -2.84
CA LEU A 155 5.80 0.30 -2.03
C LEU A 155 5.20 1.66 -2.38
N ASP A 156 5.11 2.54 -1.39
CA ASP A 156 4.84 3.95 -1.64
C ASP A 156 6.11 4.66 -2.13
N SER A 157 5.96 5.82 -2.77
CA SER A 157 7.02 6.53 -3.48
C SER A 157 8.02 7.31 -2.59
N HIS A 158 7.87 7.20 -1.27
CA HIS A 158 8.63 7.91 -0.26
C HIS A 158 9.03 6.95 0.87
N CYS A 159 9.67 5.86 0.46
CA CYS A 159 10.13 4.79 1.31
C CYS A 159 11.64 4.63 1.26
N GLU A 160 12.23 4.09 2.33
CA GLU A 160 13.61 3.63 2.33
C GLU A 160 13.68 2.24 2.94
N VAL A 161 13.95 1.23 2.12
CA VAL A 161 14.02 -0.15 2.59
C VAL A 161 15.30 -0.39 3.38
N ASN A 162 15.27 -1.21 4.44
CA ASN A 162 16.46 -1.54 5.23
C ASN A 162 17.16 -2.80 4.71
N THR A 163 18.27 -3.17 5.33
CA THR A 163 19.02 -4.38 4.96
C THR A 163 18.17 -5.65 5.16
N ASP A 164 18.26 -6.59 4.23
CA ASP A 164 17.50 -7.85 4.16
C ASP A 164 15.98 -7.71 4.36
N TRP A 165 15.41 -6.58 3.97
CA TRP A 165 13.97 -6.35 4.12
C TRP A 165 13.13 -7.32 3.29
N LEU A 166 13.63 -7.77 2.13
CA LEU A 166 12.83 -8.45 1.12
C LEU A 166 12.72 -9.96 1.36
N GLN A 167 13.84 -10.61 1.70
CA GLN A 167 13.94 -12.07 1.84
C GLN A 167 12.94 -12.64 2.87
N PRO A 168 12.75 -12.04 4.07
CA PRO A 168 11.72 -12.50 5.01
C PRO A 168 10.32 -12.50 4.39
N MET A 169 9.99 -11.48 3.60
CA MET A 169 8.65 -11.36 3.01
C MET A 169 8.42 -12.40 1.91
N ILE A 170 9.38 -12.55 0.98
CA ILE A 170 9.26 -13.53 -0.10
C ILE A 170 9.23 -14.96 0.45
N GLN A 171 10.05 -15.27 1.46
CA GLN A 171 10.05 -16.58 2.12
C GLN A 171 8.65 -16.95 2.64
N ARG A 172 7.98 -16.01 3.33
CA ARG A 172 6.65 -16.26 3.91
C ARG A 172 5.57 -16.52 2.86
N VAL A 173 5.62 -15.79 1.74
CA VAL A 173 4.68 -15.98 0.62
C VAL A 173 5.01 -17.25 -0.17
N LYS A 174 6.28 -17.63 -0.29
CA LYS A 174 6.70 -18.90 -0.91
C LYS A 174 6.19 -20.10 -0.11
N GLU A 175 6.27 -20.04 1.22
CA GLU A 175 5.77 -21.11 2.11
C GLU A 175 4.26 -21.29 2.03
N ASP A 176 3.51 -20.23 1.73
CA ASP A 176 2.06 -20.23 1.64
C ASP A 176 1.61 -19.00 0.84
N HIS A 177 1.22 -19.24 -0.41
CA HIS A 177 0.85 -18.20 -1.35
C HIS A 177 -0.40 -17.41 -0.94
N THR A 178 -1.15 -17.86 0.08
CA THR A 178 -2.33 -17.16 0.59
C THR A 178 -2.01 -16.06 1.60
N ARG A 179 -0.74 -15.98 2.06
CA ARG A 179 -0.26 -14.96 2.99
C ARG A 179 0.00 -13.66 2.28
N VAL A 180 -0.46 -12.56 2.89
CA VAL A 180 -0.08 -11.21 2.53
C VAL A 180 0.74 -10.65 3.68
N VAL A 181 1.95 -10.20 3.38
CA VAL A 181 2.92 -9.85 4.42
C VAL A 181 3.39 -8.41 4.28
N SER A 182 3.56 -7.73 5.41
CA SER A 182 4.04 -6.36 5.51
C SER A 182 5.29 -6.28 6.40
N PRO A 183 6.18 -5.31 6.16
CA PRO A 183 7.29 -5.03 7.07
C PRO A 183 6.79 -4.33 8.34
N ILE A 184 7.65 -4.23 9.36
CA ILE A 184 7.53 -3.12 10.29
C ILE A 184 7.87 -1.83 9.53
N ILE A 185 6.95 -0.87 9.61
CA ILE A 185 7.09 0.42 8.94
C ILE A 185 7.78 1.39 9.91
N ASP A 186 9.07 1.60 9.69
CA ASP A 186 9.86 2.59 10.41
C ASP A 186 9.47 4.01 9.98
N VAL A 187 9.77 4.99 10.82
CA VAL A 187 9.39 6.38 10.58
C VAL A 187 10.55 7.13 9.94
N ILE A 188 10.32 7.72 8.77
CA ILE A 188 11.18 8.80 8.25
C ILE A 188 10.53 10.11 8.67
N SER A 189 11.21 10.86 9.53
CA SER A 189 10.73 12.15 10.03
C SER A 189 10.45 13.11 8.87
N LEU A 190 9.24 13.68 8.83
CA LEU A 190 8.85 14.63 7.78
C LEU A 190 9.62 15.96 7.86
N ASP A 191 10.25 16.27 9.00
CA ASP A 191 10.91 17.57 9.22
C ASP A 191 12.41 17.54 8.94
N ASN A 192 13.09 16.46 9.34
CA ASN A 192 14.55 16.33 9.26
C ASN A 192 15.03 15.03 8.57
N PHE A 193 14.09 14.21 8.08
CA PHE A 193 14.36 12.95 7.40
C PHE A 193 15.17 11.93 8.22
N ALA A 194 15.23 12.05 9.55
CA ALA A 194 15.82 11.03 10.39
C ALA A 194 15.06 9.71 10.24
N TYR A 195 15.80 8.61 10.08
CA TYR A 195 15.24 7.25 10.02
C TYR A 195 15.13 6.70 11.45
N LEU A 196 13.92 6.51 11.93
CA LEU A 196 13.60 6.18 13.31
C LEU A 196 12.91 4.81 13.38
N ALA A 197 13.44 3.93 14.24
CA ALA A 197 12.86 2.60 14.44
C ALA A 197 11.45 2.68 15.02
N ALA A 198 10.51 1.98 14.40
CA ALA A 198 9.19 1.75 14.97
C ALA A 198 9.20 0.56 15.94
N SER A 199 8.22 0.53 16.85
CA SER A 199 8.05 -0.57 17.80
C SER A 199 7.65 -1.87 17.08
N ALA A 200 8.27 -2.98 17.49
CA ALA A 200 7.91 -4.31 17.02
C ALA A 200 6.70 -4.92 17.75
N ASP A 201 6.15 -4.20 18.73
CA ASP A 201 4.98 -4.63 19.50
C ASP A 201 3.67 -4.04 18.97
N LEU A 202 3.67 -3.52 17.74
CA LEU A 202 2.50 -2.92 17.10
C LEU A 202 1.95 -3.82 16.00
N ARG A 203 0.61 -3.89 15.93
CA ARG A 203 -0.14 -4.44 14.80
C ARG A 203 -1.16 -3.41 14.29
N GLY A 204 -1.68 -3.61 13.09
CA GLY A 204 -2.71 -2.76 12.53
C GLY A 204 -4.08 -3.10 13.12
N GLY A 205 -4.81 -2.07 13.52
CA GLY A 205 -6.18 -2.13 14.02
C GLY A 205 -7.04 -1.03 13.41
N PHE A 206 -8.31 -1.01 13.78
CA PHE A 206 -9.24 0.03 13.36
C PHE A 206 -10.34 0.27 14.39
N ASP A 207 -11.02 1.41 14.29
CA ASP A 207 -12.26 1.67 15.02
C ASP A 207 -13.48 1.50 14.12
N TRP A 208 -14.69 1.52 14.68
CA TRP A 208 -15.92 1.40 13.90
C TRP A 208 -16.08 2.48 12.83
N SER A 209 -15.38 3.61 12.92
CA SER A 209 -15.36 4.63 11.86
C SER A 209 -14.55 4.22 10.64
N LEU A 210 -13.97 3.01 10.62
CA LEU A 210 -12.98 2.54 9.66
C LEU A 210 -11.81 3.53 9.57
N HIS A 211 -11.27 3.94 10.71
CA HIS A 211 -10.02 4.69 10.80
C HIS A 211 -8.89 3.74 11.24
N PHE A 212 -7.76 3.78 10.52
CA PHE A 212 -6.63 2.90 10.80
C PHE A 212 -5.87 3.42 12.01
N LYS A 213 -5.50 2.52 12.92
CA LYS A 213 -4.65 2.83 14.06
C LYS A 213 -3.63 1.73 14.30
N TRP A 214 -2.49 2.10 14.86
CA TRP A 214 -1.55 1.14 15.40
C TRP A 214 -1.96 0.76 16.82
N GLU A 215 -2.05 -0.54 17.08
CA GLU A 215 -2.42 -1.07 18.38
C GLU A 215 -1.32 -1.95 18.93
N GLN A 216 -1.17 -1.96 20.26
CA GLN A 216 -0.28 -2.92 20.93
C GLN A 216 -0.78 -4.34 20.70
N ILE A 217 0.14 -5.26 20.47
CA ILE A 217 -0.17 -6.70 20.44
C ILE A 217 -0.81 -7.08 21.80
N PRO A 218 -1.94 -7.81 21.82
CA PRO A 218 -2.56 -8.27 23.06
C PRO A 218 -1.57 -8.99 23.96
N ILE A 219 -1.65 -8.78 25.28
CA ILE A 219 -0.69 -9.29 26.25
C ILE A 219 -0.52 -10.81 26.12
N GLU A 220 -1.62 -11.55 25.94
CA GLU A 220 -1.60 -13.00 25.76
C GLU A 220 -0.76 -13.43 24.53
N GLN A 221 -0.98 -12.76 23.39
CA GLN A 221 -0.20 -12.99 22.17
C GLN A 221 1.27 -12.57 22.35
N LYS A 222 1.52 -11.48 23.07
CA LYS A 222 2.88 -11.01 23.37
C LYS A 222 3.63 -12.01 24.26
N MET A 223 2.98 -12.57 25.27
CA MET A 223 3.56 -13.58 26.17
C MET A 223 3.79 -14.93 25.49
N ALA A 224 2.96 -15.30 24.50
CA ALA A 224 3.15 -16.53 23.72
C ALA A 224 4.34 -16.45 22.74
N ARG A 225 4.83 -15.24 22.42
CA ARG A 225 5.94 -15.03 21.48
C ARG A 225 7.28 -15.15 22.18
N ASN A 226 7.88 -16.34 22.07
CA ASN A 226 9.22 -16.61 22.62
C ASN A 226 10.37 -16.13 21.72
N ASP A 227 10.08 -15.83 20.45
CA ASP A 227 11.05 -15.33 19.49
C ASP A 227 10.57 -14.02 18.84
N PRO A 228 11.29 -12.90 19.05
CA PRO A 228 10.90 -11.60 18.48
C PRO A 228 10.95 -11.55 16.96
N THR A 229 11.55 -12.54 16.28
CA THR A 229 11.57 -12.61 14.81
C THR A 229 10.27 -13.16 14.21
N GLN A 230 9.41 -13.79 15.03
CA GLN A 230 8.21 -14.47 14.54
C GLN A 230 7.23 -13.50 13.86
N PRO A 231 6.53 -13.93 12.80
CA PRO A 231 5.45 -13.15 12.18
C PRO A 231 4.38 -12.73 13.20
N ILE A 232 3.83 -11.53 13.06
CA ILE A 232 2.73 -11.00 13.87
C ILE A 232 1.48 -11.02 13.01
N ARG A 233 0.43 -11.76 13.40
CA ARG A 233 -0.86 -11.68 12.72
C ARG A 233 -1.50 -10.32 12.97
N THR A 234 -1.98 -9.68 11.90
CA THR A 234 -2.56 -8.34 11.98
C THR A 234 -4.00 -8.33 11.44
N PRO A 235 -4.99 -7.79 12.18
CA PRO A 235 -6.36 -7.66 11.70
C PRO A 235 -6.46 -6.91 10.36
N VAL A 236 -5.68 -5.83 10.24
CA VAL A 236 -5.62 -5.00 9.03
C VAL A 236 -4.17 -4.58 8.75
N ILE A 237 -3.84 -4.33 7.49
CA ILE A 237 -2.56 -3.72 7.10
C ILE A 237 -2.74 -2.21 6.87
N ALA A 238 -1.64 -1.45 6.97
CA ALA A 238 -1.64 -0.04 6.60
C ALA A 238 -1.93 0.15 5.09
N GLY A 239 -1.56 -0.84 4.27
CA GLY A 239 -1.87 -0.89 2.83
C GLY A 239 -0.80 -0.27 1.94
N GLY A 240 0.08 0.59 2.45
CA GLY A 240 1.17 1.22 1.68
C GLY A 240 2.24 0.22 1.19
N ILE A 241 2.61 -0.72 2.06
CA ILE A 241 3.77 -1.60 1.86
C ILE A 241 3.41 -3.04 2.18
N PHE A 242 3.43 -3.92 1.18
CA PHE A 242 3.16 -5.35 1.37
C PHE A 242 3.64 -6.20 0.18
N VAL A 243 3.78 -7.50 0.42
CA VAL A 243 4.12 -8.53 -0.57
C VAL A 243 3.00 -9.55 -0.65
N MET A 244 2.67 -9.99 -1.86
CA MET A 244 1.59 -10.94 -2.14
C MET A 244 1.90 -11.75 -3.39
N ASP A 245 1.48 -13.01 -3.41
CA ASP A 245 1.52 -13.83 -4.63
C ASP A 245 0.58 -13.24 -5.72
N LYS A 246 1.07 -13.15 -6.95
CA LYS A 246 0.31 -12.56 -8.09
C LYS A 246 -0.92 -13.38 -8.43
N SER A 247 -0.82 -14.71 -8.40
CA SER A 247 -1.95 -15.59 -8.70
C SER A 247 -3.03 -15.45 -7.62
N TRP A 248 -2.63 -15.31 -6.36
CA TRP A 248 -3.53 -15.04 -5.24
C TRP A 248 -4.17 -13.66 -5.33
N PHE A 249 -3.40 -12.62 -5.68
CA PHE A 249 -3.93 -11.27 -5.92
C PHE A 249 -5.02 -11.28 -7.00
N ASN A 250 -4.79 -12.01 -8.09
CA ASN A 250 -5.78 -12.17 -9.17
C ASN A 250 -6.98 -13.01 -8.72
N HIS A 251 -6.75 -14.12 -8.02
CA HIS A 251 -7.80 -15.01 -7.51
C HIS A 251 -8.76 -14.28 -6.56
N LEU A 252 -8.22 -13.47 -5.66
CA LEU A 252 -9.02 -12.64 -4.75
C LEU A 252 -9.68 -11.45 -5.46
N GLY A 253 -9.55 -11.29 -6.78
CA GLY A 253 -10.20 -10.21 -7.53
C GLY A 253 -9.54 -8.85 -7.34
N GLN A 254 -8.21 -8.81 -7.24
CA GLN A 254 -7.37 -7.60 -7.26
C GLN A 254 -7.83 -6.54 -6.26
N TYR A 255 -7.98 -5.28 -6.66
CA TYR A 255 -8.69 -4.26 -5.88
C TYR A 255 -10.05 -3.93 -6.50
N ASP A 256 -10.95 -3.33 -5.71
CA ASP A 256 -12.17 -2.72 -6.24
C ASP A 256 -11.84 -1.44 -7.02
N THR A 257 -11.82 -1.54 -8.35
CA THR A 257 -11.45 -0.44 -9.26
C THR A 257 -12.42 0.74 -9.26
N HIS A 258 -13.58 0.62 -8.60
CA HIS A 258 -14.53 1.70 -8.41
C HIS A 258 -14.25 2.54 -7.15
N MET A 259 -13.21 2.20 -6.39
CA MET A 259 -12.65 3.10 -5.38
C MET A 259 -11.82 4.20 -6.05
N ASP A 260 -11.89 5.41 -5.51
CA ASP A 260 -11.24 6.59 -6.09
C ASP A 260 -10.07 7.09 -5.26
N ILE A 261 -9.04 7.57 -5.94
CA ILE A 261 -7.87 8.28 -5.41
C ILE A 261 -7.13 7.52 -4.31
N TRP A 262 -7.63 7.53 -3.07
CA TRP A 262 -6.96 6.98 -1.91
C TRP A 262 -7.95 6.73 -0.76
N GLY A 263 -7.66 5.72 0.06
CA GLY A 263 -8.30 5.46 1.34
C GLY A 263 -9.38 4.40 1.25
N GLY A 264 -9.46 3.53 2.26
CA GLY A 264 -10.47 2.48 2.35
C GLY A 264 -10.05 1.15 1.71
N GLU A 265 -9.12 1.17 0.74
CA GLU A 265 -8.67 -0.02 0.02
C GLU A 265 -7.89 -0.99 0.91
N ASN A 266 -7.21 -0.46 1.93
CA ASN A 266 -6.49 -1.26 2.92
C ASN A 266 -7.45 -2.09 3.79
N PHE A 267 -8.61 -1.53 4.18
CA PHE A 267 -9.66 -2.28 4.90
C PHE A 267 -10.32 -3.31 4.00
N GLU A 268 -10.71 -2.92 2.78
CA GLU A 268 -11.35 -3.82 1.83
C GLU A 268 -10.48 -5.05 1.53
N LEU A 269 -9.20 -4.82 1.24
CA LEU A 269 -8.25 -5.92 1.01
C LEU A 269 -8.06 -6.74 2.28
N SER A 270 -7.93 -6.11 3.45
CA SER A 270 -7.69 -6.82 4.71
C SER A 270 -8.85 -7.75 5.09
N PHE A 271 -10.08 -7.25 5.03
CA PHE A 271 -11.28 -8.05 5.29
C PHE A 271 -11.40 -9.20 4.30
N ARG A 272 -11.22 -8.90 3.01
CA ARG A 272 -11.30 -9.92 1.97
C ARG A 272 -10.25 -11.01 2.14
N VAL A 273 -8.99 -10.68 2.39
CA VAL A 273 -7.93 -11.69 2.57
C VAL A 273 -8.28 -12.62 3.72
N TRP A 274 -8.61 -12.08 4.89
CA TRP A 274 -8.97 -12.91 6.05
C TRP A 274 -10.24 -13.73 5.83
N MET A 275 -11.31 -13.09 5.36
CA MET A 275 -12.62 -13.74 5.22
C MET A 275 -12.62 -14.78 4.09
N CYS A 276 -11.77 -14.65 3.09
CA CYS A 276 -11.70 -15.56 1.95
C CYS A 276 -10.52 -16.56 2.02
N GLY A 277 -10.00 -16.83 3.22
CA GLY A 277 -9.11 -17.97 3.47
C GLY A 277 -7.60 -17.70 3.45
N GLY A 278 -7.18 -16.44 3.33
CA GLY A 278 -5.79 -16.02 3.49
C GLY A 278 -5.50 -15.48 4.89
N SER A 279 -4.33 -14.88 5.05
CA SER A 279 -3.92 -14.22 6.31
C SER A 279 -3.03 -13.01 6.08
N LEU A 280 -3.02 -12.10 7.06
CA LEU A 280 -2.17 -10.91 7.05
C LEU A 280 -1.12 -11.01 8.16
N GLU A 281 0.14 -10.78 7.81
CA GLU A 281 1.27 -10.85 8.75
C GLU A 281 2.14 -9.58 8.68
N ILE A 282 2.65 -9.12 9.82
CA ILE A 282 3.74 -8.15 9.92
C ILE A 282 5.00 -8.91 10.30
N LEU A 283 6.09 -8.71 9.55
CA LEU A 283 7.35 -9.42 9.75
C LEU A 283 8.39 -8.53 10.45
N PRO A 284 8.77 -8.81 11.72
CA PRO A 284 9.65 -7.93 12.48
C PRO A 284 11.05 -7.72 11.90
N CYS A 285 11.54 -8.71 11.15
CA CYS A 285 12.85 -8.67 10.50
C CYS A 285 12.85 -7.97 9.14
N SER A 286 11.67 -7.67 8.59
CA SER A 286 11.54 -6.79 7.43
C SER A 286 11.27 -5.36 7.90
N ARG A 287 12.14 -4.42 7.53
CA ARG A 287 12.09 -3.02 7.95
C ARG A 287 12.07 -2.11 6.74
N VAL A 288 11.07 -1.25 6.66
CA VAL A 288 10.95 -0.23 5.60
C VAL A 288 10.57 1.09 6.23
N GLY A 289 11.38 2.12 6.01
CA GLY A 289 11.06 3.48 6.46
C GLY A 289 10.04 4.12 5.54
N HIS A 290 9.15 4.91 6.10
CA HIS A 290 8.12 5.65 5.37
C HIS A 290 7.99 7.08 5.90
N VAL A 291 7.85 8.06 5.01
CA VAL A 291 7.60 9.46 5.38
C VAL A 291 6.13 9.63 5.77
N PHE A 292 5.82 9.59 7.07
CA PHE A 292 4.47 9.84 7.57
C PHE A 292 4.13 11.33 7.52
N ARG A 293 3.08 11.70 6.79
CA ARG A 293 2.66 13.09 6.57
C ARG A 293 1.43 13.42 7.40
N LYS A 294 1.29 14.69 7.82
CA LYS A 294 0.11 15.19 8.54
C LYS A 294 -1.07 15.53 7.63
N ARG A 295 -0.79 15.79 6.35
CA ARG A 295 -1.77 16.17 5.33
C ARG A 295 -1.45 15.50 4.00
N HIS A 296 -2.45 15.32 3.15
CA HIS A 296 -2.27 14.88 1.77
C HIS A 296 -1.86 16.08 0.90
N PRO A 297 -0.78 16.00 0.12
CA PRO A 297 -0.34 17.08 -0.77
C PRO A 297 -1.04 17.11 -2.13
N TYR A 298 -1.96 16.19 -2.39
CA TYR A 298 -2.62 16.02 -3.68
C TYR A 298 -4.11 16.30 -3.58
N ASP A 299 -4.70 16.70 -4.70
CA ASP A 299 -6.10 17.09 -4.74
C ASP A 299 -7.04 15.88 -4.62
N PHE A 300 -8.27 16.13 -4.20
CA PHE A 300 -9.35 15.16 -4.27
C PHE A 300 -10.47 15.80 -5.08
N PRO A 301 -10.76 15.34 -6.32
CA PRO A 301 -11.72 16.00 -7.21
C PRO A 301 -13.10 16.22 -6.57
N GLU A 302 -13.56 15.27 -5.75
CA GLU A 302 -14.82 15.33 -5.01
C GLU A 302 -14.63 15.70 -3.52
N GLY A 303 -13.42 16.06 -3.10
CA GLY A 303 -13.06 16.33 -1.72
C GLY A 303 -12.69 15.09 -0.90
N ASN A 304 -11.63 15.21 -0.10
CA ASN A 304 -11.02 14.10 0.66
C ASN A 304 -12.04 13.30 1.48
N ALA A 305 -12.86 13.99 2.27
CA ALA A 305 -13.84 13.34 3.13
C ALA A 305 -14.89 12.53 2.35
N LEU A 306 -15.36 13.04 1.20
CA LEU A 306 -16.36 12.35 0.38
C LEU A 306 -15.75 11.14 -0.34
N THR A 307 -14.54 11.29 -0.90
CA THR A 307 -13.81 10.16 -1.50
C THR A 307 -13.55 9.05 -0.47
N TYR A 308 -13.08 9.42 0.72
CA TYR A 308 -12.85 8.46 1.81
C TYR A 308 -14.14 7.74 2.21
N ILE A 309 -15.25 8.47 2.39
CA ILE A 309 -16.56 7.91 2.72
C ILE A 309 -17.04 6.98 1.60
N LYS A 310 -16.89 7.36 0.32
CA LYS A 310 -17.28 6.51 -0.81
C LYS A 310 -16.56 5.16 -0.73
N ASN A 311 -15.24 5.17 -0.62
CA ASN A 311 -14.43 3.95 -0.62
C ASN A 311 -14.71 3.08 0.62
N THR A 312 -14.73 3.67 1.81
CA THR A 312 -15.01 2.93 3.07
C THR A 312 -16.42 2.36 3.10
N ARG A 313 -17.41 3.04 2.50
CA ARG A 313 -18.75 2.47 2.34
C ARG A 313 -18.78 1.27 1.41
N ARG A 314 -18.04 1.30 0.31
CA ARG A 314 -17.92 0.13 -0.58
C ARG A 314 -17.34 -1.07 0.17
N ALA A 315 -16.31 -0.84 1.00
CA ALA A 315 -15.77 -1.88 1.88
C ALA A 315 -16.82 -2.38 2.88
N ALA A 316 -17.49 -1.48 3.60
CA ALA A 316 -18.48 -1.84 4.62
C ALA A 316 -19.68 -2.62 4.05
N GLU A 317 -20.18 -2.19 2.89
CA GLU A 317 -21.38 -2.77 2.29
C GLU A 317 -21.15 -4.14 1.67
N VAL A 318 -19.90 -4.42 1.27
CA VAL A 318 -19.52 -5.74 0.74
C VAL A 318 -19.10 -6.69 1.86
N TRP A 319 -18.39 -6.21 2.88
CA TRP A 319 -17.67 -7.08 3.81
C TRP A 319 -18.15 -7.06 5.26
N MET A 320 -18.89 -6.04 5.72
CA MET A 320 -19.21 -5.90 7.15
C MET A 320 -20.59 -6.44 7.56
N ASP A 321 -21.34 -7.06 6.66
CA ASP A 321 -22.66 -7.66 6.95
C ASP A 321 -23.59 -6.70 7.72
N GLU A 322 -24.21 -7.13 8.82
CA GLU A 322 -25.02 -6.30 9.72
C GLU A 322 -24.19 -5.28 10.52
N TYR A 323 -22.90 -5.54 10.73
CA TYR A 323 -22.00 -4.70 11.53
C TYR A 323 -21.67 -3.36 10.87
N LYS A 324 -21.98 -3.19 9.58
CA LYS A 324 -21.93 -1.88 8.91
C LYS A 324 -22.79 -0.82 9.60
N GLN A 325 -23.79 -1.22 10.39
CA GLN A 325 -24.56 -0.28 11.22
C GLN A 325 -23.70 0.48 12.23
N TYR A 326 -22.67 -0.15 12.80
CA TYR A 326 -21.74 0.50 13.73
C TYR A 326 -20.86 1.52 13.01
N TYR A 327 -20.47 1.22 11.77
CA TYR A 327 -19.81 2.19 10.89
C TYR A 327 -20.70 3.40 10.61
N TYR A 328 -21.96 3.17 10.26
CA TYR A 328 -22.92 4.25 10.03
C TYR A 328 -23.28 5.04 11.29
N ALA A 329 -23.17 4.45 12.48
CA ALA A 329 -23.34 5.14 13.75
C ALA A 329 -22.11 6.00 14.09
N ALA A 330 -20.90 5.47 13.86
CA ALA A 330 -19.64 6.19 14.10
C ALA A 330 -19.39 7.31 13.05
N ARG A 331 -19.91 7.15 11.83
CA ARG A 331 -19.89 8.17 10.77
C ARG A 331 -21.29 8.42 10.20
N PRO A 332 -22.14 9.21 10.89
CA PRO A 332 -23.48 9.53 10.39
C PRO A 332 -23.48 10.22 9.02
N SER A 333 -22.44 11.01 8.71
CA SER A 333 -22.26 11.67 7.40
C SER A 333 -22.10 10.70 6.23
N ALA A 334 -21.81 9.41 6.50
CA ALA A 334 -21.78 8.37 5.50
C ALA A 334 -23.18 7.92 5.08
N GLN A 335 -24.22 8.14 5.90
CA GLN A 335 -25.59 7.75 5.56
C GLN A 335 -26.13 8.59 4.40
N GLY A 336 -26.88 7.96 3.48
CA GLY A 336 -27.55 8.65 2.37
C GLY A 336 -26.65 9.18 1.25
N LYS A 337 -25.31 9.07 1.36
CA LYS A 337 -24.40 9.41 0.24
C LYS A 337 -24.46 8.37 -0.88
N ALA A 338 -24.03 8.71 -2.09
CA ALA A 338 -23.82 7.71 -3.12
C ALA A 338 -22.46 7.02 -2.90
N PHE A 339 -22.43 5.69 -2.90
CA PHE A 339 -21.21 4.86 -2.87
C PHE A 339 -21.29 3.74 -3.92
N GLY A 340 -22.36 3.81 -4.71
CA GLY A 340 -22.80 2.83 -5.67
C GLY A 340 -24.31 2.76 -5.77
N SER A 341 -24.86 2.32 -6.90
CA SER A 341 -26.32 2.29 -7.12
C SER A 341 -26.95 1.05 -6.48
N TYR A 342 -27.50 1.23 -5.28
CA TYR A 342 -28.72 0.52 -4.87
C TYR A 342 -29.64 1.54 -4.19
N LEU A 343 -30.76 1.86 -4.85
CA LEU A 343 -31.91 2.46 -4.18
C LEU A 343 -32.53 1.36 -3.30
N ILE A 344 -32.21 1.35 -2.01
CA ILE A 344 -33.05 0.65 -1.04
C ILE A 344 -34.22 1.58 -0.73
N MET A 345 -35.28 1.53 -1.54
CA MET A 345 -36.58 2.01 -1.09
C MET A 345 -37.10 0.99 -0.07
N LYS A 346 -37.12 1.38 1.21
CA LYS A 346 -37.94 0.69 2.21
C LYS A 346 -39.40 0.92 1.80
N SER A 347 -40.06 -0.09 1.23
CA SER A 347 -41.50 -0.24 1.41
C SER A 347 -41.76 -1.60 2.04
N SER A 348 -42.55 -1.56 3.11
CA SER A 348 -43.13 -2.72 3.76
C SER A 348 -43.99 -3.47 2.76
N HIS A 349 -43.70 -4.77 2.62
CA HIS A 349 -44.35 -5.81 1.80
C HIS A 349 -43.67 -6.09 0.45
N SER A 350 -43.08 -7.30 0.37
CA SER A 350 -42.60 -8.01 -0.84
C SER A 350 -41.35 -7.46 -1.54
N VAL A 351 -40.27 -8.23 -1.51
CA VAL A 351 -39.08 -8.03 -2.35
C VAL A 351 -39.41 -8.42 -3.79
N LEU A 352 -39.77 -7.44 -4.60
CA LEU A 352 -39.87 -7.57 -6.05
C LEU A 352 -38.77 -6.71 -6.69
N CYS A 353 -37.82 -7.36 -7.34
CA CYS A 353 -36.81 -6.69 -8.17
C CYS A 353 -37.48 -6.11 -9.42
N PHE A 354 -37.94 -4.86 -9.35
CA PHE A 354 -38.34 -4.11 -10.54
C PHE A 354 -37.13 -3.36 -11.11
N TYR A 355 -36.77 -3.68 -12.36
CA TYR A 355 -35.93 -2.82 -13.20
C TYR A 355 -36.82 -1.72 -13.80
N PRO A 356 -36.68 -0.44 -13.44
CA PRO A 356 -37.33 0.62 -14.17
C PRO A 356 -36.49 0.90 -15.42
N SER A 357 -37.03 0.52 -16.58
CA SER A 357 -36.67 1.09 -17.86
C SER A 357 -36.84 2.61 -17.80
N HIS A 358 -35.79 3.34 -18.19
CA HIS A 358 -35.68 4.82 -18.20
C HIS A 358 -35.11 5.48 -16.93
N LEU A 359 -33.96 5.00 -16.49
CA LEU A 359 -32.82 5.86 -16.16
C LEU A 359 -31.60 5.13 -16.71
N ILE A 360 -30.69 5.82 -17.38
CA ILE A 360 -29.43 5.23 -17.87
C ILE A 360 -28.67 4.79 -16.61
N CYS A 361 -28.87 3.52 -16.21
CA CYS A 361 -28.12 2.88 -15.15
C CYS A 361 -26.73 2.66 -15.73
N SER A 362 -25.87 3.67 -15.58
CA SER A 362 -24.47 3.54 -15.90
C SER A 362 -23.92 2.43 -15.00
N SER A 363 -23.41 1.39 -15.63
CA SER A 363 -22.70 0.22 -15.10
C SER A 363 -21.46 0.56 -14.25
N PHE A 364 -21.27 1.82 -13.85
CA PHE A 364 -20.07 2.41 -13.27
C PHE A 364 -20.13 2.65 -11.75
N CYS A 365 -21.19 2.17 -11.07
CA CYS A 365 -21.33 2.40 -9.63
C CYS A 365 -21.76 1.14 -8.84
N SER A 366 -21.93 -0.03 -9.43
CA SER A 366 -22.45 -1.18 -8.68
C SER A 366 -21.40 -1.78 -7.70
N ILE A 367 -21.87 -2.38 -6.60
CA ILE A 367 -21.07 -3.31 -5.77
C ILE A 367 -21.38 -4.79 -6.11
N ALA A 368 -22.25 -5.03 -7.11
CA ALA A 368 -22.71 -6.37 -7.47
C ALA A 368 -21.55 -7.32 -7.81
N ASP A 369 -20.52 -6.85 -8.52
CA ASP A 369 -19.36 -7.67 -8.88
C ASP A 369 -18.57 -8.09 -7.64
N ARG A 370 -18.46 -7.20 -6.64
CA ARG A 370 -17.78 -7.50 -5.37
C ARG A 370 -18.59 -8.48 -4.51
N LEU A 371 -19.93 -8.35 -4.50
CA LEU A 371 -20.82 -9.31 -3.84
C LEU A 371 -20.83 -10.68 -4.54
N ALA A 372 -20.77 -10.70 -5.88
CA ALA A 372 -20.64 -11.93 -6.66
C ALA A 372 -19.29 -12.61 -6.41
N LEU A 373 -18.21 -11.84 -6.34
CA LEU A 373 -16.89 -12.33 -5.98
C LEU A 373 -16.88 -12.94 -4.57
N ARG A 374 -17.43 -12.24 -3.57
CA ARG A 374 -17.53 -12.74 -2.19
C ARG A 374 -18.26 -14.09 -2.12
N ARG A 375 -19.36 -14.23 -2.85
CA ARG A 375 -20.10 -15.51 -2.97
C ARG A 375 -19.29 -16.59 -3.68
N LYS A 376 -18.64 -16.25 -4.80
CA LYS A 376 -17.82 -17.18 -5.60
C LYS A 376 -16.67 -17.77 -4.79
N LEU A 377 -16.03 -16.95 -3.95
CA LEU A 377 -14.91 -17.37 -3.10
C LEU A 377 -15.36 -18.06 -1.80
N ASN A 378 -16.67 -18.19 -1.56
CA ASN A 378 -17.23 -18.78 -0.35
C ASN A 378 -16.64 -18.15 0.93
N CYS A 379 -16.52 -16.82 0.96
CA CYS A 379 -15.90 -16.13 2.08
C CYS A 379 -16.77 -16.20 3.34
N ASN A 380 -16.10 -16.23 4.50
CA ASN A 380 -16.70 -16.18 5.82
C ASN A 380 -17.49 -14.87 6.05
N SER A 381 -18.29 -14.84 7.12
CA SER A 381 -19.02 -13.65 7.57
C SER A 381 -18.11 -12.68 8.32
N PHE A 382 -18.54 -11.43 8.46
CA PHE A 382 -17.84 -10.45 9.28
C PHE A 382 -17.87 -10.83 10.76
N ARG A 383 -18.93 -11.52 11.21
CA ARG A 383 -18.98 -12.12 12.53
C ARG A 383 -17.82 -13.08 12.77
N TRP A 384 -17.55 -13.98 11.82
CA TRP A 384 -16.40 -14.88 11.89
C TRP A 384 -15.08 -14.10 11.97
N TYR A 385 -14.94 -13.02 11.19
CA TYR A 385 -13.75 -12.16 11.25
C TYR A 385 -13.56 -11.55 12.64
N LEU A 386 -14.62 -11.01 13.26
CA LEU A 386 -14.54 -10.48 14.62
C LEU A 386 -14.20 -11.58 15.64
N GLU A 387 -14.81 -12.75 15.55
CA GLU A 387 -14.57 -13.84 16.51
C GLU A 387 -13.17 -14.48 16.38
N ASN A 388 -12.60 -14.54 15.18
CA ASN A 388 -11.40 -15.34 14.90
C ASN A 388 -10.15 -14.50 14.56
N VAL A 389 -10.33 -13.26 14.10
CA VAL A 389 -9.22 -12.40 13.64
C VAL A 389 -9.06 -11.19 14.54
N TYR A 390 -10.17 -10.54 14.94
CA TYR A 390 -10.12 -9.32 15.73
C TYR A 390 -11.12 -9.28 16.90
N PRO A 391 -11.01 -10.22 17.86
CA PRO A 391 -11.94 -10.32 18.99
C PRO A 391 -11.84 -9.15 19.97
N GLU A 392 -10.79 -8.34 19.89
CA GLU A 392 -10.57 -7.20 20.76
C GLU A 392 -11.28 -5.91 20.29
N LEU A 393 -11.85 -5.90 19.07
CA LEU A 393 -12.62 -4.76 18.57
C LEU A 393 -13.91 -4.61 19.39
N ARG A 394 -14.00 -3.50 20.12
CA ARG A 394 -15.15 -3.15 20.96
C ARG A 394 -16.07 -2.16 20.26
#